data_AF-A0A1Q4DHM1-F1
#
_entry.id   AF-A0A1Q4DHM1-F1
#
_cell.length_a   1.000
_cell.length_b   1.000
_cell.length_c   1.000
_cell.angle_alpha   90.00
_cell.angle_beta   90.00
_cell.angle_gamma   90.00
#
_symmetry.space_group_name_H-M   'P 1'
#
loop_
_entity.id
_entity.type
_entity.pdbx_description
1 polymer ?
#
loop_
_entity_poly.entity_id
_entity_poly.type
_entity_poly.pdbx_seq_one_letter_code
_entity_poly.pdbx_strand_id
1 'polypeptide(L)'
;MPKSKTLPSSQSTEPSNGRSGASFRRRYDELERNRSVLVARLAQLRSRAGAHPACNQALKLLNETYRKSSLAQRIGVLQAASFMLDIIERLTLTL
;
A
#
# COMPACT_ATOMS: atom_id res chain seq x y z
N MET A 1 26.26 -59.61 6.63
CA MET A 1 24.79 -59.39 6.49
C MET A 1 24.21 -59.09 7.88
N PRO A 2 23.32 -58.10 8.03
CA PRO A 2 23.56 -56.96 8.92
C PRO A 2 22.42 -56.71 9.93
N LYS A 3 22.67 -55.89 10.98
CA LYS A 3 21.68 -54.91 11.48
C LYS A 3 22.37 -53.64 11.96
N SER A 4 22.38 -52.64 11.07
CA SER A 4 22.71 -51.25 11.32
C SER A 4 21.69 -50.65 12.28
N LYS A 5 22.15 -49.98 13.34
CA LYS A 5 21.30 -49.06 14.11
C LYS A 5 21.80 -47.64 13.87
N THR A 6 21.19 -47.02 12.87
CA THR A 6 21.20 -45.60 12.56
C THR A 6 20.64 -44.80 13.73
N LEU A 7 21.29 -43.69 14.10
CA LEU A 7 20.69 -42.37 14.42
C LEU A 7 21.75 -41.43 15.03
N PRO A 8 22.03 -40.29 14.40
CA PRO A 8 22.12 -39.02 15.09
C PRO A 8 20.86 -38.21 14.77
N SER A 9 19.96 -38.10 15.74
CA SER A 9 18.86 -37.14 15.70
C SER A 9 19.30 -35.90 16.47
N SER A 10 19.96 -34.97 15.78
CA SER A 10 20.16 -33.61 16.27
C SER A 10 19.20 -32.72 15.51
N GLN A 11 17.93 -32.80 15.87
CA GLN A 11 16.96 -31.78 15.52
C GLN A 11 17.09 -30.60 16.49
N SER A 12 17.29 -29.44 15.88
CA SER A 12 16.59 -28.19 16.19
C SER A 12 17.06 -27.38 17.40
N THR A 13 17.51 -26.15 17.11
CA THR A 13 16.85 -24.92 17.58
C THR A 13 17.37 -23.73 16.78
N GLU A 14 16.94 -23.60 15.52
CA GLU A 14 16.99 -22.32 14.80
C GLU A 14 15.88 -21.40 15.35
N PRO A 15 16.16 -20.14 15.74
CA PRO A 15 15.18 -19.25 16.33
C PRO A 15 14.23 -18.72 15.23
N SER A 16 13.03 -19.28 15.15
CA SER A 16 12.01 -18.92 14.14
C SER A 16 11.30 -17.58 14.40
N ASN A 17 11.95 -16.57 14.99
CA ASN A 17 11.29 -15.34 15.43
C ASN A 17 11.33 -14.17 14.41
N GLY A 18 11.86 -14.37 13.20
CA GLY A 18 12.06 -13.30 12.20
C GLY A 18 10.93 -13.06 11.20
N ARG A 19 9.87 -13.89 11.15
CA ARG A 19 8.90 -13.87 10.03
C ARG A 19 7.82 -12.79 10.15
N SER A 20 7.45 -12.39 11.36
CA SER A 20 6.34 -11.46 11.56
C SER A 20 6.69 -10.03 11.14
N GLY A 21 7.89 -9.52 11.45
CA GLY A 21 8.30 -8.16 11.07
C GLY A 21 8.42 -7.96 9.55
N ALA A 22 8.82 -9.00 8.81
CA ALA A 22 8.94 -8.94 7.35
C ALA A 22 7.59 -8.78 6.65
N SER A 23 6.51 -9.39 7.17
CA SER A 23 5.18 -9.30 6.55
C SER A 23 4.53 -7.92 6.77
N PHE A 24 4.70 -7.32 7.95
CA PHE A 24 4.22 -5.96 8.23
C PHE A 24 4.92 -4.91 7.36
N ARG A 25 6.24 -5.02 7.20
CA ARG A 25 7.00 -4.12 6.34
C ARG A 25 6.56 -4.23 4.89
N ARG A 26 6.37 -5.44 4.37
CA ARG A 26 5.84 -5.67 3.01
C ARG A 26 4.47 -5.02 2.78
N ARG A 27 3.54 -5.15 3.74
CA ARG A 27 2.21 -4.52 3.66
C ARG A 27 2.32 -3.00 3.65
N TYR A 28 3.21 -2.43 4.45
CA TYR A 28 3.46 -0.99 4.44
C TYR A 28 4.00 -0.53 3.07
N ASP A 29 5.00 -1.24 2.55
CA ASP A 29 5.64 -0.92 1.27
C ASP A 29 4.66 -1.06 0.09
N GLU A 30 3.71 -1.99 0.18
CA GLU A 30 2.63 -2.13 -0.80
C GLU A 30 1.65 -0.95 -0.75
N LEU A 31 1.20 -0.55 0.45
CA LEU A 31 0.33 0.61 0.59
C LEU A 31 1.02 1.90 0.11
N GLU A 32 2.32 2.04 0.37
CA GLU A 32 3.10 3.20 -0.09
C GLU A 32 3.26 3.21 -1.63
N ARG A 33 3.47 2.04 -2.24
CA ARG A 33 3.45 1.90 -3.70
C ARG A 33 2.10 2.30 -4.27
N ASN A 34 1.00 1.81 -3.71
CA ASN A 34 -0.35 2.18 -4.15
C ASN A 34 -0.59 3.69 -4.00
N ARG A 35 -0.14 4.30 -2.91
CA ARG A 35 -0.19 5.75 -2.72
C ARG A 35 0.57 6.50 -3.81
N SER A 36 1.80 6.07 -4.14
CA SER A 36 2.59 6.72 -5.19
C SER A 36 1.92 6.66 -6.56
N VAL A 37 1.27 5.54 -6.90
CA VAL A 37 0.51 5.37 -8.14
C VAL A 37 -0.66 6.36 -8.19
N LEU A 38 -1.43 6.48 -7.09
CA LEU A 38 -2.54 7.44 -7.02
C LEU A 38 -2.06 8.90 -7.09
N VAL A 39 -0.93 9.23 -6.48
CA VAL A 39 -0.33 10.58 -6.58
C VAL A 39 0.11 10.88 -8.02
N ALA A 40 0.74 9.93 -8.71
CA ALA A 40 1.13 10.10 -10.10
C ALA A 40 -0.10 10.29 -11.02
N ARG A 41 -1.15 9.49 -10.81
CA ARG A 41 -2.43 9.64 -11.52
C ARG A 41 -3.05 11.01 -11.26
N LEU A 42 -3.08 11.47 -10.01
CA LEU A 42 -3.58 12.80 -9.65
C LEU A 42 -2.79 13.93 -10.32
N ALA A 43 -1.46 13.80 -10.46
CA ALA A 43 -0.66 14.79 -11.16
C ALA A 43 -1.03 14.91 -12.65
N GLN A 44 -1.29 13.78 -13.32
CA GLN A 44 -1.77 13.74 -14.71
C GLN A 44 -3.19 14.31 -14.83
N LEU A 45 -4.07 14.04 -13.87
CA LEU A 45 -5.39 14.66 -13.85
C LEU A 45 -5.30 16.16 -13.67
N ARG A 46 -4.45 16.65 -12.77
CA ARG A 46 -4.29 18.08 -12.49
C ARG A 46 -3.72 18.86 -13.67
N SER A 47 -2.88 18.24 -14.51
CA SER A 47 -2.41 18.89 -15.73
C SER A 47 -3.52 19.04 -16.79
N ARG A 48 -4.51 18.14 -16.81
CA ARG A 48 -5.65 18.18 -17.75
C ARG A 48 -6.81 19.03 -17.25
N ALA A 49 -7.12 18.91 -15.95
CA ALA A 49 -8.27 19.54 -15.29
C ALA A 49 -8.02 20.96 -14.80
N GLY A 50 -6.77 21.44 -14.83
CA GLY A 50 -6.38 22.69 -14.20
C GLY A 50 -6.50 22.65 -12.66
N ALA A 51 -6.71 23.83 -12.06
CA ALA A 51 -6.78 24.00 -10.61
C ALA A 51 -8.15 23.60 -10.01
N HIS A 52 -8.60 22.37 -10.25
CA HIS A 52 -9.86 21.89 -9.70
C HIS A 52 -9.75 21.65 -8.17
N PRO A 53 -10.67 22.17 -7.34
CA PRO A 53 -10.57 22.05 -5.87
C PRO A 53 -10.58 20.60 -5.37
N ALA A 54 -11.26 19.69 -6.07
CA ALA A 54 -11.24 18.27 -5.73
C ALA A 54 -9.85 17.62 -5.91
N CYS A 55 -9.02 18.12 -6.85
CA CYS A 55 -7.64 17.65 -6.99
C CYS A 55 -6.80 18.00 -5.75
N ASN A 56 -7.02 19.19 -5.17
CA ASN A 56 -6.35 19.59 -3.94
C ASN A 56 -6.80 18.74 -2.74
N GLN A 57 -8.09 18.40 -2.69
CA GLN A 57 -8.61 17.53 -1.63
C GLN A 57 -8.08 16.10 -1.75
N ALA A 58 -8.00 15.54 -2.96
CA ALA A 58 -7.39 14.25 -3.20
C ALA A 58 -5.90 14.25 -2.78
N LEU A 59 -5.18 15.33 -3.07
CA LEU A 59 -3.77 15.49 -2.67
C LEU A 59 -3.62 15.50 -1.14
N LYS A 60 -4.50 16.24 -0.44
CA LYS A 60 -4.52 16.28 1.03
C LYS A 60 -4.78 14.91 1.63
N LEU A 61 -5.71 14.15 1.05
CA LEU A 61 -6.06 12.81 1.50
C LEU A 61 -4.87 11.83 1.33
N LEU A 62 -4.18 11.89 0.19
CA LEU A 62 -3.04 11.03 -0.13
C LEU A 62 -1.74 11.40 0.61
N ASN A 63 -1.53 12.67 0.98
CA ASN A 63 -0.28 13.10 1.61
C ASN A 63 -0.41 13.33 3.12
N GLU A 64 -1.48 13.97 3.58
CA GLU A 64 -1.65 14.30 4.99
C GLU A 64 -2.39 13.20 5.73
N THR A 65 -3.60 12.86 5.28
CA THR A 65 -4.46 11.89 5.97
C THR A 65 -3.80 10.52 6.00
N TYR A 66 -3.32 10.02 4.84
CA TYR A 66 -2.63 8.74 4.75
C TYR A 66 -1.46 8.61 5.73
N ARG A 67 -0.62 9.64 5.86
CA ARG A 67 0.58 9.60 6.73
C ARG A 67 0.21 9.55 8.22
N LYS A 68 -0.88 10.21 8.60
CA LYS A 68 -1.40 10.26 9.98
C LYS A 68 -2.25 9.04 10.35
N SER A 69 -2.71 8.28 9.36
CA SER A 69 -3.60 7.13 9.55
C SER A 69 -2.88 5.85 9.97
N SER A 70 -3.58 5.03 10.77
CA SER A 70 -3.17 3.65 11.08
C SER A 70 -3.14 2.77 9.82
N LEU A 71 -2.49 1.60 9.89
CA LEU A 71 -2.38 0.69 8.74
C LEU A 71 -3.76 0.31 8.14
N ALA A 72 -4.75 0.04 8.99
CA ALA A 72 -6.11 -0.28 8.54
C ALA A 72 -6.80 0.94 7.91
N GLN A 73 -6.65 2.13 8.52
CA GLN A 73 -7.21 3.37 7.99
C GLN A 73 -6.59 3.75 6.65
N ARG A 74 -5.29 3.49 6.44
CA ARG A 74 -4.60 3.75 5.17
C ARG A 74 -5.26 3.04 3.98
N ILE A 75 -5.77 1.82 4.17
CA ILE A 75 -6.51 1.11 3.13
C ILE A 75 -7.76 1.90 2.74
N GLY A 76 -8.56 2.32 3.72
CA GLY A 76 -9.75 3.14 3.49
C GLY A 76 -9.43 4.49 2.83
N VAL A 77 -8.33 5.13 3.24
CA VAL A 77 -7.83 6.38 2.63
C VAL A 77 -7.46 6.16 1.17
N LEU A 78 -6.75 5.08 0.83
CA LEU A 78 -6.41 4.77 -0.56
C LEU A 78 -7.65 4.47 -1.41
N GLN A 79 -8.63 3.74 -0.88
CA GLN A 79 -9.90 3.48 -1.56
C GLN A 79 -10.69 4.76 -1.82
N ALA A 80 -10.83 5.62 -0.80
CA ALA A 80 -11.50 6.90 -0.93
C ALA A 80 -10.78 7.82 -1.93
N ALA A 81 -9.44 7.88 -1.91
CA ALA A 81 -8.67 8.62 -2.88
C ALA A 81 -8.89 8.10 -4.31
N SER A 82 -8.83 6.78 -4.52
CA SER A 82 -9.06 6.18 -5.83
C SER A 82 -10.44 6.55 -6.38
N PHE A 83 -11.49 6.40 -5.56
CA PHE A 83 -12.85 6.77 -5.94
C PHE A 83 -12.98 8.26 -6.29
N MET A 84 -12.33 9.13 -5.51
CA MET A 84 -12.33 10.56 -5.78
C MET A 84 -11.63 10.88 -7.11
N LEU A 85 -10.51 10.23 -7.43
CA LEU A 85 -9.84 10.39 -8.72
C LEU A 85 -10.71 9.92 -9.89
N ASP A 86 -11.42 8.80 -9.73
CA ASP A 86 -12.34 8.30 -10.77
C ASP A 86 -13.48 9.28 -11.04
N ILE A 87 -14.02 9.92 -9.99
CA ILE A 87 -15.04 10.98 -10.13
C ILE A 87 -14.46 12.19 -10.86
N ILE A 88 -13.30 12.69 -10.40
CA ILE A 88 -12.66 13.86 -11.02
C ILE A 88 -12.40 13.59 -12.50
N GLU A 89 -11.87 12.40 -12.83
CA GLU A 89 -11.58 12.01 -14.20
C GLU A 89 -12.83 12.07 -15.07
N ARG A 90 -13.93 11.47 -14.62
CA ARG A 90 -15.22 11.51 -15.33
C ARG A 90 -15.70 12.95 -15.52
N LEU A 91 -15.68 13.77 -14.47
CA LEU A 91 -16.12 15.17 -14.57
C LEU A 91 -15.27 15.97 -15.56
N THR A 92 -13.97 15.70 -15.62
CA THR A 92 -13.03 16.41 -16.51
C THR A 92 -13.05 15.91 -17.95
N LEU A 93 -13.51 14.67 -18.19
CA LEU A 93 -13.70 14.12 -19.53
C LEU A 93 -15.04 14.57 -20.16
N THR A 94 -15.95 15.13 -19.35
CA THR A 94 -17.29 15.55 -19.81
C THR A 94 -17.36 17.05 -20.10
N LEU A 95 -16.29 17.81 -19.85
CA LEU A 95 -16.14 19.24 -20.10
C LEU A 95 -15.23 19.47 -21.31
#